data_AF-A0A949LRY6-F1
#
_entry.id   AF-A0A949LRY6-F1
#
_cell.length_a   1.000
_cell.length_b   1.000
_cell.length_c   1.000
_cell.angle_alpha   90.00
_cell.angle_beta   90.00
_cell.angle_gamma   90.00
#
_symmetry.space_group_name_H-M   'P 1'
#
loop_
_entity.id
_entity.type
_entity.pdbx_description
1 polymer ?
#
loop_
_entity_poly.entity_id
_entity_poly.type
_entity_poly.pdbx_seq_one_letter_code
_entity_poly.pdbx_strand_id
1 'polypeptide(L)'
;MTPIRVSLLLGLVCLVAGWQVIQIPESAIEMAVGPSLMPALIVAGLSLVSLLYGIGAYRGLQADDAADPEQAALSGSTTRFLFLLGAGVIFIGLVGLVGFIPSATLCGVCIARAFDAPINLKSFLICGAIVIFFWFLFSKILGIGLGPALTLI
;
A
#
# COMPACT_ATOMS: atom_id res chain seq x y z
N MET A 1 -15.51 -11.63 3.07
CA MET A 1 -14.63 -12.65 2.43
C MET A 1 -14.15 -13.60 3.50
N THR A 2 -13.86 -14.87 3.21
CA THR A 2 -13.27 -15.77 4.24
C THR A 2 -11.81 -15.38 4.48
N PRO A 3 -11.29 -15.50 5.73
CA PRO A 3 -9.90 -15.18 6.05
C PRO A 3 -8.88 -15.91 5.16
N ILE A 4 -9.18 -17.15 4.81
CA ILE A 4 -8.36 -17.96 3.88
C ILE A 4 -8.27 -17.30 2.50
N ARG A 5 -9.38 -16.77 1.96
CA ARG A 5 -9.34 -16.06 0.66
C ARG A 5 -8.50 -14.79 0.73
N VAL A 6 -8.55 -14.07 1.85
CA VAL A 6 -7.71 -12.88 2.08
C VAL A 6 -6.24 -13.27 2.12
N SER A 7 -5.88 -14.33 2.84
CA SER A 7 -4.52 -14.84 2.89
C SER A 7 -4.01 -15.26 1.51
N LEU A 8 -4.83 -15.95 0.72
CA LEU A 8 -4.47 -16.34 -0.65
C LEU A 8 -4.24 -15.13 -1.55
N LEU A 9 -5.08 -14.10 -1.45
CA LEU A 9 -4.89 -12.85 -2.20
C LEU A 9 -3.60 -12.13 -1.79
N LEU A 10 -3.33 -12.01 -0.48
CA LEU A 10 -2.09 -11.43 0.03
C LEU A 10 -0.86 -12.22 -0.42
N GLY A 11 -0.94 -13.55 -0.40
CA GLY A 11 0.12 -14.42 -0.92
C GLY A 11 0.38 -14.19 -2.41
N LEU A 12 -0.67 -14.03 -3.22
CA LEU A 12 -0.56 -13.72 -4.64
C LEU A 12 0.11 -12.36 -4.87
N VAL A 13 -0.28 -11.33 -4.11
CA VAL A 13 0.37 -10.00 -4.14
C VAL A 13 1.86 -10.12 -3.79
N CYS A 14 2.21 -10.90 -2.77
CA CYS A 14 3.61 -11.12 -2.38
C CYS A 14 4.41 -11.83 -3.46
N LEU A 15 3.82 -12.82 -4.15
CA LEU A 15 4.47 -13.51 -5.27
C LEU A 15 4.75 -12.55 -6.44
N VAL A 16 3.77 -11.72 -6.80
CA VAL A 16 3.95 -10.70 -7.84
C VAL A 16 5.03 -9.69 -7.43
N ALA A 17 5.02 -9.23 -6.18
CA ALA A 17 6.03 -8.31 -5.69
C ALA A 17 7.43 -8.93 -5.66
N GLY A 18 7.56 -10.20 -5.25
CA GLY A 18 8.82 -10.95 -5.28
C GLY A 18 9.35 -11.11 -6.70
N TRP A 19 8.45 -11.37 -7.66
CA TRP A 19 8.82 -11.38 -9.08
C TRP A 19 9.34 -10.01 -9.54
N GLN A 20 8.72 -8.90 -9.13
CA GLN A 20 9.21 -7.55 -9.47
C GLN A 20 10.58 -7.24 -8.88
N VAL A 21 10.88 -7.70 -7.65
CA VAL A 21 12.20 -7.49 -7.04
C VAL A 21 13.31 -8.15 -7.86
N ILE A 22 13.06 -9.35 -8.41
CA ILE A 22 14.04 -10.08 -9.24
C ILE A 22 14.27 -9.39 -10.59
N GLN A 23 13.29 -8.61 -11.08
CA GLN A 23 13.42 -7.85 -12.33
C GLN A 23 14.17 -6.51 -12.14
N ILE A 24 14.54 -6.13 -10.91
CA ILE A 24 15.26 -4.88 -10.67
C ILE A 24 16.70 -5.04 -11.21
N PRO A 25 17.12 -4.24 -12.20
CA PRO A 25 18.47 -4.33 -12.73
C PRO A 25 19.50 -3.89 -11.68
N GLU A 26 20.64 -4.59 -11.62
CA GLU A 26 21.76 -4.16 -10.80
C GLU A 26 22.35 -2.86 -11.36
N SER A 27 22.61 -1.89 -10.48
CA SER A 27 23.21 -0.62 -10.88
C SER A 27 24.69 -0.82 -11.21
N ALA A 28 25.14 -0.27 -12.34
CA ALA A 28 26.56 -0.27 -12.74
C ALA A 28 27.48 0.62 -11.87
N ILE A 29 26.94 1.28 -10.86
CA ILE A 29 27.67 2.10 -9.89
C ILE A 29 27.84 1.27 -8.63
N GLU A 30 29.06 1.17 -8.09
CA GLU A 30 29.32 0.58 -6.77
C GLU A 30 28.56 1.36 -5.70
N MET A 31 27.33 0.92 -5.42
CA MET A 31 26.54 1.38 -4.30
C MET A 31 26.73 0.38 -3.16
N ALA A 32 27.00 0.89 -1.94
CA ALA A 32 27.14 0.06 -0.75
C ALA A 32 25.88 -0.80 -0.46
N VAL A 33 24.73 -0.39 -0.99
CA VAL A 33 23.47 -1.12 -0.94
C VAL A 33 22.86 -1.12 -2.34
N GLY A 34 22.65 -2.29 -2.92
CA GLY A 34 22.04 -2.43 -4.24
C GLY A 34 20.61 -1.88 -4.29
N PRO A 35 20.13 -1.41 -5.46
CA PRO A 35 18.81 -0.81 -5.63
C PRO A 35 17.65 -1.76 -5.25
N SER A 36 17.91 -3.06 -5.21
CA SER A 36 16.93 -4.10 -4.89
C SER A 36 16.83 -4.46 -3.41
N LEU A 37 17.80 -4.09 -2.54
CA LEU A 37 17.82 -4.58 -1.16
C LEU A 37 16.58 -4.13 -0.38
N MET A 38 16.25 -2.85 -0.44
CA MET A 38 15.16 -2.30 0.36
C MET A 38 13.79 -2.81 -0.11
N PRO A 39 13.49 -2.84 -1.42
CA PRO A 39 12.32 -3.55 -1.95
C PRO A 39 12.27 -5.03 -1.51
N ALA A 40 13.40 -5.74 -1.57
CA ALA A 40 13.48 -7.15 -1.17
C ALA A 40 13.12 -7.36 0.30
N LEU A 41 13.66 -6.52 1.21
CA LEU A 41 13.36 -6.59 2.64
C LEU A 41 11.88 -6.32 2.94
N ILE A 42 11.28 -5.34 2.26
CA ILE A 42 9.85 -5.04 2.40
C ILE A 42 9.02 -6.23 1.93
N VAL A 43 9.31 -6.79 0.75
CA VAL A 43 8.59 -7.95 0.22
C VAL A 43 8.76 -9.18 1.12
N ALA A 44 9.96 -9.42 1.65
CA ALA A 44 10.22 -10.51 2.58
C ALA A 44 9.40 -10.35 3.88
N GLY A 45 9.38 -9.15 4.45
CA GLY A 45 8.59 -8.83 5.64
C GLY A 45 7.09 -9.01 5.41
N LEU A 46 6.56 -8.48 4.30
CA LEU A 46 5.15 -8.63 3.92
C LEU A 46 4.79 -10.10 3.65
N SER A 47 5.68 -10.86 3.01
CA SER A 47 5.49 -12.29 2.75
C SER A 47 5.42 -13.08 4.05
N LEU A 48 6.29 -12.77 5.02
CA LEU A 48 6.28 -13.40 6.34
C LEU A 48 4.95 -13.11 7.07
N VAL A 49 4.52 -11.84 7.10
CA VAL A 49 3.25 -11.46 7.74
C VAL A 49 2.06 -12.15 7.05
N SER A 50 2.04 -12.19 5.71
CA SER A 50 1.00 -12.87 4.93
C SER A 50 0.94 -14.37 5.23
N LEU A 51 2.10 -15.02 5.37
CA LEU A 51 2.21 -16.44 5.74
C LEU A 51 1.68 -16.69 7.15
N LEU A 52 2.12 -15.89 8.13
CA LEU A 52 1.67 -16.00 9.52
C LEU A 52 0.15 -15.76 9.64
N TYR A 53 -0.38 -14.79 8.89
CA TYR A 53 -1.82 -14.56 8.80
C TYR A 53 -2.55 -15.78 8.22
N GLY A 54 -2.02 -16.40 7.16
CA GLY A 54 -2.58 -17.63 6.57
C GLY A 54 -2.59 -18.81 7.53
N ILE A 55 -1.50 -19.00 8.27
CA ILE A 55 -1.40 -20.03 9.32
C ILE A 55 -2.43 -19.77 10.42
N GLY A 56 -2.57 -18.51 10.86
CA GLY A 56 -3.59 -18.10 11.83
C GLY A 56 -5.00 -18.38 11.33
N ALA A 57 -5.32 -17.96 10.11
CA ALA A 57 -6.61 -18.19 9.46
C ALA A 57 -6.94 -19.69 9.33
N TYR A 58 -5.95 -20.53 9.01
CA TYR A 58 -6.13 -21.99 8.95
C TYR A 58 -6.40 -22.59 10.34
N ARG A 59 -5.82 -22.02 11.39
CA ARG A 59 -6.05 -22.40 12.80
C ARG A 59 -7.34 -21.80 13.38
N GLY A 60 -8.11 -21.08 12.58
CA GLY A 60 -9.34 -20.42 13.03
C GLY A 60 -9.12 -19.12 13.82
N LEU A 61 -7.87 -18.64 13.93
CA LEU A 61 -7.54 -17.37 14.57
C LEU A 61 -7.81 -16.22 13.57
N GLN A 62 -8.57 -15.22 13.99
CA GLN A 62 -8.81 -14.02 13.19
C GLN A 62 -8.11 -12.81 13.80
N ALA A 63 -7.49 -11.97 12.97
CA ALA A 63 -6.83 -10.74 13.44
C ALA A 63 -7.85 -9.69 13.95
N ASP A 64 -9.11 -9.81 13.54
CA ASP A 64 -10.24 -9.01 14.02
C ASP A 64 -11.03 -9.69 15.15
N ASP A 65 -10.61 -10.88 15.59
CA ASP A 65 -11.24 -11.50 16.75
C ASP A 65 -10.95 -10.60 17.96
N ALA A 66 -12.00 -10.15 18.64
CA ALA A 66 -11.80 -9.31 19.79
C ALA A 66 -11.09 -10.14 20.86
N ALA A 67 -10.05 -9.57 21.48
CA ALA A 67 -9.38 -10.20 22.62
C ALA A 67 -10.34 -10.40 23.82
N ASP A 68 -11.47 -9.69 23.80
CA ASP A 68 -12.55 -9.76 24.77
C ASP A 68 -13.76 -10.47 24.14
N PRO A 69 -14.22 -11.61 24.68
CA PRO A 69 -15.36 -12.36 24.14
C PRO A 69 -16.70 -11.60 24.19
N GLU A 70 -16.80 -10.50 24.94
CA GLU A 70 -17.98 -9.62 24.92
C GLU A 70 -17.92 -8.54 23.82
N GLN A 71 -16.77 -8.34 23.19
CA GLN A 71 -16.61 -7.39 22.09
C GLN A 71 -16.79 -8.10 20.75
N ALA A 72 -17.71 -7.61 19.94
CA ALA A 72 -17.83 -8.07 18.56
C ALA A 72 -16.67 -7.52 17.70
N ALA A 73 -16.18 -8.32 16.76
CA ALA A 73 -15.25 -7.86 15.72
C ALA A 73 -15.76 -6.56 15.06
N LEU A 74 -14.85 -5.62 14.79
CA LEU A 74 -15.23 -4.34 14.18
C LEU A 74 -15.96 -4.58 12.84
N SER A 75 -17.19 -4.07 12.76
CA SER A 75 -18.00 -4.20 11.55
C SER A 75 -17.30 -3.55 10.36
N GLY A 76 -17.30 -4.22 9.20
CA GLY A 76 -16.75 -3.66 7.96
C GLY A 76 -15.25 -3.86 7.74
N SER A 77 -14.57 -4.74 8.49
CA SER A 77 -13.12 -4.94 8.33
C SER A 77 -12.69 -5.35 6.91
N THR A 78 -13.49 -6.19 6.23
CA THR A 78 -13.25 -6.54 4.82
C THR A 78 -13.30 -5.30 3.92
N THR A 79 -14.25 -4.39 4.17
CA THR A 79 -14.38 -3.13 3.39
C THR A 79 -13.17 -2.24 3.61
N ARG A 80 -12.71 -2.09 4.86
CA ARG A 80 -11.50 -1.32 5.20
C ARG A 80 -10.26 -1.91 4.53
N PHE A 81 -10.10 -3.23 4.58
CA PHE A 81 -9.03 -3.94 3.88
C PHE A 81 -9.06 -3.72 2.36
N LEU A 82 -10.24 -3.80 1.75
CA LEU A 82 -10.39 -3.57 0.30
C LEU A 82 -10.05 -2.14 -0.10
N PHE A 83 -10.38 -1.14 0.73
CA PHE A 83 -9.97 0.24 0.49
C PHE A 83 -8.45 0.41 0.61
N LEU A 84 -7.81 -0.24 1.59
CA LEU A 84 -6.36 -0.19 1.77
C LEU A 84 -5.62 -0.84 0.59
N LEU A 85 -6.06 -2.03 0.17
CA LEU A 85 -5.47 -2.74 -0.96
C LEU A 85 -5.77 -2.02 -2.29
N GLY A 86 -7.02 -1.59 -2.47
CA GLY A 86 -7.46 -0.84 -3.64
C GLY A 86 -6.72 0.49 -3.81
N ALA A 87 -6.38 1.19 -2.73
CA ALA A 87 -5.58 2.42 -2.76
C ALA A 87 -4.23 2.20 -3.46
N GLY A 88 -3.52 1.13 -3.10
CA GLY A 88 -2.23 0.79 -3.70
C GLY A 88 -2.36 0.44 -5.19
N VAL A 89 -3.38 -0.35 -5.56
CA VAL A 89 -3.65 -0.71 -6.96
C VAL A 89 -3.98 0.53 -7.79
N ILE A 90 -4.83 1.42 -7.27
CA ILE A 90 -5.16 2.70 -7.91
C ILE A 90 -3.89 3.54 -8.11
N PHE A 91 -3.04 3.65 -7.09
CA PHE A 91 -1.80 4.41 -7.19
C PHE A 91 -0.89 3.87 -8.29
N ILE A 92 -0.61 2.56 -8.29
CA ILE A 92 0.27 1.91 -9.27
C ILE A 92 -0.27 2.09 -10.69
N GLY A 93 -1.59 1.95 -10.89
CA GLY A 93 -2.21 2.10 -12.20
C GLY A 93 -2.25 3.54 -12.71
N LEU A 94 -2.44 4.52 -11.82
CA LEU A 94 -2.60 5.93 -12.23
C LEU A 94 -1.29 6.72 -12.28
N VAL A 95 -0.27 6.37 -11.47
CA VAL A 95 0.92 7.22 -11.30
C VAL A 95 1.66 7.50 -12.62
N GLY A 96 1.72 6.52 -13.52
CA GLY A 96 2.30 6.70 -14.85
C GLY A 96 1.43 7.53 -15.81
N LEU A 97 0.10 7.53 -15.62
CA LEU A 97 -0.86 8.14 -16.53
C LEU A 97 -1.13 9.62 -16.20
N VAL A 98 -1.36 9.93 -14.93
CA VAL A 98 -1.78 11.26 -14.47
C VAL A 98 -0.74 11.96 -13.58
N GLY A 99 0.35 11.27 -13.25
CA GLY A 99 1.42 11.79 -12.39
C GLY A 99 1.23 11.50 -10.90
N PHE A 100 2.20 11.93 -10.10
CA PHE A 100 2.29 11.59 -8.68
C PHE A 100 1.16 12.19 -7.85
N ILE A 101 0.87 13.49 -8.00
CA ILE A 101 -0.05 14.21 -7.11
C ILE A 101 -1.49 13.67 -7.20
N PRO A 102 -2.15 13.57 -8.36
CA PRO A 102 -3.51 13.07 -8.43
C PRO A 102 -3.62 11.61 -7.99
N SER A 103 -2.65 10.77 -8.37
CA SER A 103 -2.60 9.36 -8.01
C SER A 103 -2.43 9.15 -6.51
N ALA A 104 -1.48 9.85 -5.89
CA ALA A 104 -1.22 9.77 -4.45
C ALA A 104 -2.37 10.40 -3.65
N THR A 105 -3.05 11.41 -4.18
CA THR A 105 -4.23 12.00 -3.53
C THR A 105 -5.37 10.99 -3.47
N LEU A 106 -5.69 10.34 -4.60
CA LEU A 106 -6.71 9.29 -4.65
C LEU A 106 -6.35 8.11 -3.73
N CYS A 107 -5.09 7.68 -3.76
CA CYS A 107 -4.56 6.67 -2.85
C CYS A 107 -4.77 7.08 -1.38
N GLY A 108 -4.40 8.31 -1.02
CA GLY A 108 -4.57 8.85 0.32
C GLY A 108 -6.04 8.91 0.77
N VAL A 109 -6.96 9.29 -0.12
CA VAL A 109 -8.40 9.29 0.17
C VAL A 109 -8.93 7.88 0.39
N CYS A 110 -8.50 6.91 -0.42
CA CYS A 110 -8.86 5.49 -0.23
C CYS A 110 -8.31 4.94 1.10
N ILE A 111 -7.06 5.27 1.46
CA ILE A 111 -6.48 4.91 2.76
C ILE A 111 -7.29 5.56 3.89
N ALA A 112 -7.58 6.85 3.81
CA ALA A 112 -8.39 7.55 4.81
C ALA A 112 -9.77 6.91 4.97
N ARG A 113 -10.38 6.45 3.87
CA ARG A 113 -11.66 5.72 3.90
C ARG A 113 -11.57 4.36 4.59
N ALA A 114 -10.42 3.70 4.56
CA ALA A 114 -10.17 2.48 5.34
C ALA A 114 -10.17 2.76 6.85
N PHE A 115 -9.92 4.00 7.27
CA PHE A 115 -10.04 4.48 8.65
C PHE A 115 -11.33 5.30 8.87
N ASP A 116 -12.38 4.99 8.11
CA ASP A 116 -13.73 5.58 8.20
C ASP A 116 -13.85 7.08 7.90
N ALA A 117 -12.85 7.69 7.28
CA ALA A 117 -13.00 9.04 6.74
C ALA A 117 -14.01 9.04 5.57
N PRO A 118 -14.93 10.03 5.49
CA PRO A 118 -15.86 10.15 4.37
C PRO A 118 -15.13 10.52 3.07
N ILE A 119 -15.58 9.97 1.93
CA ILE A 119 -15.10 10.40 0.60
C ILE A 119 -15.85 11.68 0.22
N ASN A 120 -15.26 12.82 0.56
CA ASN A 120 -15.81 14.14 0.26
C ASN A 120 -14.70 15.10 -0.16
N LEU A 121 -15.09 16.31 -0.59
CA LEU A 121 -14.14 17.32 -1.04
C LEU A 121 -13.11 17.69 0.04
N LYS A 122 -13.47 17.65 1.33
CA LYS A 122 -12.52 17.93 2.42
C LYS A 122 -11.41 16.89 2.48
N SER A 123 -11.75 15.61 2.39
CA SER A 123 -10.77 14.51 2.36
C SER A 123 -9.84 14.64 1.15
N PHE A 124 -10.38 14.98 -0.02
CA PHE A 124 -9.56 15.26 -1.21
C PHE A 124 -8.61 16.45 -1.01
N LEU A 125 -9.08 17.55 -0.42
CA LEU A 125 -8.25 18.73 -0.16
C LEU A 125 -7.15 18.45 0.87
N ILE A 126 -7.46 17.73 1.95
CA ILE A 126 -6.48 17.38 2.99
C ILE A 126 -5.43 16.42 2.42
N CYS A 127 -5.86 15.32 1.80
CA CYS A 127 -4.93 14.38 1.17
C CYS A 127 -4.10 15.05 0.08
N GLY A 128 -4.73 15.90 -0.75
CA GLY A 128 -4.05 16.67 -1.78
C GLY A 128 -2.99 17.62 -1.21
N ALA A 129 -3.31 18.37 -0.16
CA ALA A 129 -2.37 19.26 0.52
C ALA A 129 -1.16 18.51 1.09
N ILE A 130 -1.41 17.37 1.76
CA ILE A 130 -0.36 16.50 2.29
C ILE A 130 0.55 16.01 1.15
N VAL A 131 -0.04 15.51 0.07
CA VAL A 131 0.70 14.98 -1.09
C VAL A 131 1.52 16.08 -1.78
N ILE A 132 0.96 17.27 -1.97
CA ILE A 132 1.67 18.42 -2.55
C ILE A 132 2.86 18.81 -1.67
N PHE A 133 2.66 18.89 -0.35
CA PHE A 133 3.71 19.20 0.61
C PHE A 133 4.85 18.17 0.53
N PHE A 134 4.53 16.88 0.56
CA PHE A 134 5.54 15.82 0.48
C PHE A 134 6.21 15.77 -0.89
N TRP A 135 5.48 15.94 -1.98
CA TRP A 135 6.06 16.00 -3.31
C TRP A 135 7.06 17.16 -3.41
N PHE A 136 6.72 18.33 -2.88
CA PHE A 136 7.62 19.49 -2.83
C PHE A 136 8.84 19.22 -1.97
N LEU A 137 8.65 18.74 -0.74
CA LEU A 137 9.74 18.39 0.19
C LEU A 137 10.72 17.40 -0.45
N PHE A 138 10.22 16.30 -0.99
CA PHE A 138 11.08 15.27 -1.57
C PHE A 138 11.68 15.70 -2.91
N SER A 139 10.88 16.21 -3.84
CA SER A 139 11.34 16.49 -5.20
C SER A 139 12.13 17.79 -5.32
N LYS A 140 11.83 18.81 -4.51
CA LYS A 140 12.46 20.14 -4.62
C LYS A 140 13.48 20.41 -3.53
N ILE A 141 13.22 19.98 -2.29
CA ILE A 141 14.15 20.23 -1.17
C ILE A 141 15.20 19.12 -1.09
N LEU A 142 14.77 17.86 -1.14
CA LEU A 142 15.66 16.70 -0.94
C LEU A 142 16.24 16.11 -2.24
N GLY A 143 15.73 16.52 -3.40
CA GLY A 143 16.19 16.02 -4.71
C GLY A 143 15.83 14.56 -5.00
N ILE A 144 14.87 13.99 -4.26
CA ILE A 144 14.38 12.61 -4.46
C ILE A 144 13.28 12.64 -5.53
N GLY A 145 13.54 12.02 -6.67
CA GLY A 145 12.62 11.98 -7.80
C GLY A 145 11.41 11.08 -7.55
N LEU A 146 10.28 11.67 -7.14
CA LEU A 146 8.99 10.97 -6.98
C LEU A 146 8.17 10.86 -8.29
N GLY A 147 8.76 11.28 -9.42
CA GLY A 147 8.07 11.42 -10.69
C GLY A 147 7.41 12.80 -10.87
N PRO A 148 6.84 13.05 -12.07
CA PRO A 148 6.20 14.31 -12.38
C PRO A 148 4.99 14.57 -11.46
N ALA A 149 4.85 15.83 -11.02
CA ALA A 149 3.72 16.27 -10.20
C ALA A 149 2.37 15.97 -10.86
N LEU A 150 2.24 16.36 -12.13
CA LEU A 150 1.14 16.03 -13.02
C LEU A 150 1.72 15.53 -14.34
N THR A 151 1.08 14.51 -14.89
CA THR A 151 1.25 14.04 -16.26
C THR A 151 -0.09 14.29 -16.95
N LEU A 152 -0.10 15.00 -18.07
CA LEU A 152 -1.35 15.36 -18.77
C LEU A 152 -1.75 14.31 -19.80
N ILE A 153 -1.28 13.06 -19.65
CA ILE A 153 -0.87 12.14 -20.74
C ILE A 153 0.53 12.51 -21.24
#